data_AF-A0A0B3WKQ3-F1
#
_entry.id   AF-A0A0B3WKQ3-F1
#
_cell.length_a   1.000
_cell.length_b   1.000
_cell.length_c   1.000
_cell.angle_alpha   90.00
_cell.angle_beta   90.00
_cell.angle_gamma   90.00
#
_symmetry.space_group_name_H-M   'P 1'
#
loop_
_entity.id
_entity.type
_entity.pdbx_description
1 polymer ?
#
loop_
_entity_poly.entity_id
_entity_poly.type
_entity_poly.pdbx_seq_one_letter_code
_entity_poly.pdbx_strand_id
1 'polypeptide(L)'
;MPLYNEMLFNIISTFINIILITIVASLAFYLLKKRATSTKQIKKIKLRVIYLSIIIFFLVVIKIWLGGITNLFTMLSLVAAGLIIVNKETVMNFVGWIIINWRSLFSEGDYIEVQNYHGYVSEIKVFYFRMYETIEHGDKRTTGKLLNSNYKYY
;
A
#
# COMPACT_ATOMS: atom_id res chain seq x y z
N MET A 1 -3.43 9.17 -36.69
CA MET A 1 -3.35 10.64 -36.65
C MET A 1 -3.83 11.31 -35.34
N PRO A 2 -4.83 10.81 -34.56
CA PRO A 2 -5.24 11.50 -33.32
C PRO A 2 -4.22 11.37 -32.17
N LEU A 3 -3.59 10.21 -32.02
CA LEU A 3 -2.66 9.92 -30.91
C LEU A 3 -1.42 10.85 -30.88
N TYR A 4 -0.86 11.17 -32.05
CA TYR A 4 0.30 12.06 -32.15
C TYR A 4 -0.04 13.48 -31.69
N ASN A 5 -1.23 13.98 -32.07
CA ASN A 5 -1.69 15.30 -31.67
C ASN A 5 -1.95 15.39 -30.16
N GLU A 6 -2.50 14.34 -29.55
CA GLU A 6 -2.67 14.26 -28.10
C GLU A 6 -1.34 14.24 -27.35
N MET A 7 -0.36 13.47 -27.84
CA MET A 7 0.98 13.44 -27.25
C MET A 7 1.67 14.81 -27.35
N LEU A 8 1.60 15.48 -28.51
CA LEU A 8 2.13 16.83 -28.67
C LEU A 8 1.45 17.82 -27.73
N PHE A 9 0.12 17.76 -27.61
CA PHE A 9 -0.64 18.62 -26.71
C PHE A 9 -0.25 18.40 -25.24
N ASN A 10 -0.04 17.15 -24.82
CA ASN A 10 0.40 16.83 -23.45
C ASN A 10 1.83 17.32 -23.17
N ILE A 11 2.73 17.23 -24.16
CA ILE A 11 4.09 17.76 -24.06
C ILE A 11 4.04 19.29 -23.91
N ILE A 12 3.34 19.99 -24.81
CA ILE A 12 3.19 21.45 -24.75
C ILE A 12 2.53 21.89 -23.43
N SER A 13 1.46 21.20 -23.02
CA SER A 13 0.78 21.47 -21.74
C SER A 13 1.71 21.28 -20.55
N THR A 14 2.59 20.27 -20.57
CA THR A 14 3.59 20.05 -19.51
C THR A 14 4.57 21.23 -19.45
N PHE A 15 5.08 21.70 -20.58
CA PHE A 15 5.97 22.88 -20.63
C PHE A 15 5.29 24.15 -20.10
N ILE A 16 4.05 24.41 -20.52
CA ILE A 16 3.27 25.56 -20.04
C ILE A 16 3.08 25.48 -18.52
N ASN A 17 2.75 24.31 -17.99
CA ASN A 17 2.57 24.11 -16.55
C ASN A 17 3.88 24.29 -15.75
N ILE A 18 5.02 23.85 -16.27
CA ILE A 18 6.34 24.10 -15.64
C ILE A 18 6.58 25.60 -15.50
N ILE A 19 6.33 26.36 -16.58
CA ILE A 19 6.51 27.82 -16.58
C ILE A 19 5.57 28.46 -15.56
N LEU A 20 4.28 28.08 -15.58
CA LEU A 20 3.27 28.61 -14.67
C LEU A 20 3.63 28.34 -13.19
N ILE A 21 4.00 27.10 -12.86
CA ILE A 21 4.40 26.71 -11.49
C ILE A 21 5.64 27.49 -11.07
N THR A 22 6.62 27.68 -11.95
CA THR A 22 7.83 28.44 -11.64
C THR A 22 7.51 29.91 -11.36
N ILE A 23 6.61 30.52 -12.14
CA ILE A 23 6.15 31.89 -11.92
C ILE A 23 5.43 32.02 -10.56
N VAL A 24 4.49 31.12 -10.28
CA VAL A 24 3.74 31.10 -9.01
C VAL A 24 4.67 30.87 -7.82
N ALA A 25 5.63 29.94 -7.93
CA ALA A 25 6.63 29.67 -6.91
C ALA A 25 7.52 30.90 -6.64
N SER A 26 7.96 31.58 -7.70
CA SER A 26 8.75 32.81 -7.59
C SER A 26 7.97 33.93 -6.90
N LEU A 27 6.70 34.11 -7.27
CA LEU A 27 5.81 35.09 -6.66
C LEU A 27 5.55 34.76 -5.17
N ALA A 28 5.25 33.50 -4.86
CA ALA A 28 5.06 33.03 -3.49
C ALA A 28 6.31 33.25 -2.65
N PHE A 29 7.50 32.94 -3.18
CA PHE A 29 8.77 33.21 -2.51
C PHE A 29 8.97 34.71 -2.27
N TYR A 30 8.72 35.56 -3.27
CA TYR A 30 8.89 37.01 -3.16
C TYR A 30 7.96 37.61 -2.09
N LEU A 31 6.69 37.18 -2.05
CA LEU A 31 5.71 37.62 -1.05
C LEU A 31 6.07 37.13 0.36
N LEU A 32 6.47 35.86 0.50
CA LEU A 32 6.80 35.28 1.80
C LEU A 32 8.15 35.80 2.34
N LYS A 33 9.12 36.09 1.46
CA LYS A 33 10.41 36.67 1.85
C LYS A 33 10.24 38.03 2.51
N LYS A 34 9.28 38.86 2.07
CA LYS A 34 9.00 40.18 2.68
C LYS A 34 8.65 40.12 4.16
N ARG A 35 8.18 38.97 4.66
CA ARG A 35 7.82 38.75 6.07
C ARG A 35 8.96 38.17 6.92
N ALA A 36 10.10 37.84 6.32
CA ALA A 36 11.20 37.18 7.00
C ALA A 36 12.28 38.18 7.45
N THR A 37 12.59 38.17 8.75
CA THR A 37 13.57 39.08 9.36
C THR A 37 14.99 38.49 9.45
N SER A 38 15.13 37.16 9.36
CA SER A 38 16.40 36.45 9.50
C SER A 38 16.76 35.63 8.26
N THR A 39 18.06 35.55 7.95
CA THR A 39 18.61 34.72 6.86
C THR A 39 18.22 33.25 6.98
N LYS A 40 18.09 32.71 8.21
CA LYS A 40 17.62 31.34 8.46
C LYS A 40 16.15 31.15 8.06
N GLN A 41 15.29 32.14 8.30
CA GLN A 41 13.87 32.08 7.93
C GLN A 41 13.69 32.15 6.42
N ILE A 42 14.45 32.99 5.72
CA ILE A 42 14.45 33.08 4.25
C ILE A 42 14.81 31.74 3.62
N LYS A 43 15.85 31.05 4.14
CA LYS A 43 16.22 29.71 3.67
C LYS A 43 15.10 28.69 3.87
N LYS A 44 14.45 28.68 5.05
CA LYS A 44 13.31 27.77 5.33
C LYS A 44 12.12 28.03 4.39
N ILE A 45 11.80 29.30 4.12
CA ILE A 45 10.73 29.68 3.19
C ILE A 45 11.07 29.22 1.76
N LYS A 46 12.30 29.46 1.30
CA LYS A 46 12.75 28.99 -0.01
C LYS A 46 12.57 27.48 -0.17
N LEU A 47 13.02 26.71 0.82
CA LEU A 47 12.86 25.25 0.80
C LEU A 47 11.39 24.84 0.76
N ARG A 48 10.54 25.42 1.62
CA ARG A 48 9.09 25.10 1.62
C ARG A 48 8.44 25.38 0.28
N VAL A 49 8.71 26.54 -0.32
CA VAL A 49 8.17 26.91 -1.63
C VAL A 49 8.64 25.92 -2.70
N ILE A 50 9.93 25.54 -2.70
CA ILE A 50 10.46 24.55 -3.64
C ILE A 50 9.78 23.19 -3.45
N TYR A 51 9.72 22.65 -2.22
CA TYR A 51 9.10 21.35 -1.96
C TYR A 51 7.61 21.33 -2.35
N LEU A 52 6.86 22.38 -2.01
CA LEU A 52 5.46 22.50 -2.43
C LEU A 52 5.32 22.57 -3.96
N SER A 53 6.20 23.32 -4.62
CA SER A 53 6.19 23.44 -6.08
C SER A 53 6.51 22.11 -6.77
N ILE A 54 7.44 21.33 -6.21
CA ILE A 54 7.76 19.98 -6.70
C ILE A 54 6.55 19.05 -6.55
N ILE A 55 5.89 19.04 -5.39
CA ILE A 55 4.70 18.21 -5.17
C ILE A 55 3.59 18.58 -6.17
N ILE A 56 3.30 19.88 -6.32
CA ILE A 56 2.30 20.38 -7.26
C ILE A 56 2.67 20.00 -8.70
N PHE A 57 3.94 20.15 -9.08
CA PHE A 57 4.43 19.76 -10.40
C PHE A 57 4.17 18.28 -10.69
N PHE A 58 4.53 17.38 -9.78
CA PHE A 58 4.27 15.96 -9.95
C PHE A 58 2.78 15.66 -10.09
N LEU A 59 1.91 16.27 -9.26
CA LEU A 59 0.46 16.07 -9.36
C LEU A 59 -0.10 16.51 -10.72
N VAL A 60 0.36 17.64 -11.24
CA VAL A 60 -0.07 18.15 -12.55
C VAL A 60 0.43 17.27 -13.69
N VAL A 61 1.71 16.84 -13.66
CA VAL A 61 2.27 15.91 -14.66
C VAL A 61 1.48 14.62 -14.64
N ILE A 62 1.26 14.03 -13.47
CA ILE A 62 0.45 12.82 -13.32
C ILE A 62 -0.93 13.03 -13.97
N LYS A 63 -1.62 14.14 -13.68
CA LYS A 63 -2.94 14.43 -14.26
C LYS A 63 -2.92 14.51 -15.80
N ILE A 64 -1.95 15.23 -16.39
CA ILE A 64 -1.86 15.41 -17.85
C ILE A 64 -1.63 14.07 -18.53
N TRP A 65 -0.70 13.29 -18.01
CA TRP A 65 -0.31 12.02 -18.62
C TRP A 65 -1.30 10.90 -18.32
N LEU A 66 -1.97 10.92 -17.16
CA LEU A 66 -3.08 10.01 -16.86
C LEU A 66 -4.22 10.17 -17.86
N GLY A 67 -4.50 11.37 -18.37
CA GLY A 67 -5.52 11.57 -19.42
C GLY A 67 -5.31 10.66 -20.64
N GLY A 68 -4.06 10.46 -21.06
CA GLY A 68 -3.71 9.54 -22.16
C GLY A 68 -3.62 8.06 -21.77
N ILE A 69 -3.42 7.75 -20.49
CA ILE A 69 -3.18 6.38 -19.98
C ILE A 69 -4.41 5.84 -19.21
N THR A 70 -5.48 6.62 -19.05
CA THR A 70 -6.65 6.26 -18.22
C THR A 70 -7.23 4.91 -18.64
N ASN A 71 -7.39 4.66 -19.94
CA ASN A 71 -7.91 3.38 -20.44
C ASN A 71 -7.03 2.19 -20.04
N LEU A 72 -5.70 2.35 -20.10
CA LEU A 72 -4.76 1.32 -19.66
C LEU A 72 -4.87 1.12 -18.14
N PHE A 73 -4.95 2.19 -17.35
CA PHE A 73 -5.17 2.10 -15.91
C PHE A 73 -6.47 1.40 -15.54
N THR A 74 -7.58 1.68 -16.23
CA THR A 74 -8.86 1.00 -16.02
C THR A 74 -8.74 -0.49 -16.30
N MET A 75 -8.14 -0.87 -17.44
CA MET A 75 -7.89 -2.28 -17.77
C MET A 75 -6.99 -2.97 -16.73
N LEU A 76 -5.87 -2.35 -16.36
CA LEU A 76 -4.95 -2.89 -15.35
C LEU A 76 -5.62 -3.01 -13.98
N SER A 77 -6.48 -2.06 -13.60
CA SER A 77 -7.19 -2.08 -12.33
C SER A 77 -8.18 -3.25 -12.25
N LEU A 78 -8.88 -3.53 -13.36
CA LEU A 78 -9.78 -4.69 -13.46
C LEU A 78 -8.99 -6.01 -13.36
N VAL A 79 -7.87 -6.12 -14.07
CA VAL A 79 -6.99 -7.30 -13.99
C VAL A 79 -6.40 -7.46 -12.58
N ALA A 80 -5.93 -6.37 -11.98
CA ALA A 80 -5.41 -6.37 -10.61
C ALA A 80 -6.50 -6.78 -9.60
N ALA A 81 -7.74 -6.31 -9.77
CA ALA A 81 -8.87 -6.73 -8.94
C ALA A 81 -9.12 -8.24 -9.07
N GLY A 82 -9.10 -8.79 -10.30
CA GLY A 82 -9.21 -10.23 -10.52
C GLY A 82 -8.10 -11.02 -9.82
N LEU A 83 -6.85 -10.57 -9.96
CA LEU A 83 -5.70 -11.19 -9.28
C LEU A 83 -5.85 -11.15 -7.76
N ILE A 84 -6.32 -10.04 -7.19
CA ILE A 84 -6.53 -9.91 -5.75
C ILE A 84 -7.64 -10.83 -5.26
N ILE A 85 -8.76 -10.91 -5.99
CA ILE A 85 -9.90 -11.76 -5.61
C ILE A 85 -9.47 -13.23 -5.56
N VAL A 86 -8.74 -13.69 -6.58
CA VAL A 86 -8.25 -15.07 -6.65
C VAL A 86 -7.21 -15.36 -5.55
N ASN A 87 -6.35 -14.39 -5.22
CA ASN A 87 -5.29 -14.57 -4.23
C ASN A 87 -5.70 -14.15 -2.81
N LYS A 88 -6.99 -13.90 -2.55
CA LYS A 88 -7.48 -13.39 -1.26
C LYS A 88 -7.02 -14.27 -0.10
N GLU A 89 -7.13 -15.59 -0.22
CA GLU A 89 -6.74 -16.54 0.83
C GLU A 89 -5.24 -16.49 1.11
N THR A 90 -4.41 -16.52 0.06
CA THR A 90 -2.95 -16.42 0.18
C THR A 90 -2.53 -15.13 0.89
N VAL A 91 -3.14 -14.00 0.52
CA VAL A 91 -2.88 -12.69 1.13
C VAL A 91 -3.35 -12.69 2.59
N MET A 92 -4.53 -13.23 2.88
CA MET A 92 -5.04 -13.33 4.26
C MET A 92 -4.13 -14.18 5.14
N ASN A 93 -3.64 -15.32 4.65
CA ASN A 93 -2.74 -16.19 5.42
C ASN A 93 -1.38 -15.52 5.68
N PHE A 94 -0.87 -14.78 4.70
CA PHE A 94 0.36 -13.98 4.87
C PHE A 94 0.20 -12.89 5.94
N VAL A 95 -0.89 -12.13 5.87
CA VAL A 95 -1.20 -11.10 6.88
C VAL A 95 -1.42 -11.73 8.24
N GLY A 96 -2.11 -12.88 8.31
CA GLY A 96 -2.30 -13.64 9.54
C GLY A 96 -0.97 -14.03 10.18
N TRP A 97 -0.04 -14.57 9.39
CA TRP A 97 1.30 -14.89 9.87
C TRP A 97 2.04 -13.66 10.40
N ILE A 98 2.01 -12.52 9.69
CA ILE A 98 2.63 -11.27 10.17
C ILE A 98 2.07 -10.88 11.54
N ILE A 99 0.74 -10.91 11.70
CA ILE A 99 0.08 -10.49 12.94
C ILE A 99 0.45 -11.45 14.09
N ILE A 100 0.41 -12.76 13.85
CA ILE A 100 0.77 -13.78 14.85
C ILE A 100 2.19 -13.53 15.36
N ASN A 101 3.15 -13.34 14.44
CA ASN A 101 4.56 -13.16 14.80
C ASN A 101 4.84 -11.79 15.43
N TRP A 102 4.29 -10.71 14.88
CA TRP A 102 4.53 -9.36 15.41
C TRP A 102 3.90 -9.21 16.80
N ARG A 103 2.64 -9.60 16.96
CA ARG A 103 1.94 -9.45 18.25
C ARG A 103 2.18 -10.61 19.21
N SER A 104 2.96 -11.63 18.79
CA SER A 104 3.21 -12.85 19.56
C SER A 104 1.91 -13.44 20.12
N LEU A 105 0.87 -13.54 19.28
CA LEU A 105 -0.47 -13.95 19.72
C LEU A 105 -0.49 -15.36 20.32
N PHE A 106 0.29 -16.26 19.73
CA PHE A 106 0.55 -17.61 20.22
C PHE A 106 1.84 -18.12 19.57
N SER A 107 2.46 -19.11 20.21
CA SER A 107 3.69 -19.76 19.79
C SER A 107 3.48 -21.25 19.53
N GLU A 108 4.50 -21.89 18.97
CA GLU A 108 4.52 -23.35 18.83
C GLU A 108 4.45 -24.01 20.22
N GLY A 109 3.58 -25.01 20.37
CA GLY A 109 3.30 -25.67 21.65
C GLY A 109 2.11 -25.10 22.43
N ASP A 110 1.58 -23.94 22.05
CA ASP A 110 0.43 -23.35 22.75
C ASP A 110 -0.86 -24.14 22.46
N TYR A 111 -1.70 -24.29 23.48
CA TYR A 111 -3.06 -24.79 23.33
C TYR A 111 -3.98 -23.66 22.89
N ILE A 112 -4.53 -23.76 21.69
CA ILE A 112 -5.39 -22.74 21.12
C ILE A 112 -6.70 -23.33 20.64
N GLU A 113 -7.72 -22.49 20.64
CA GLU A 113 -9.03 -22.76 20.06
C GLU A 113 -9.25 -21.82 18.89
N VAL A 114 -9.54 -22.40 17.74
CA VAL A 114 -9.85 -21.64 16.52
C VAL A 114 -11.19 -22.15 16.01
N GLN A 115 -12.23 -21.31 16.13
CA GLN A 115 -13.61 -21.70 15.84
C GLN A 115 -14.02 -22.94 16.66
N ASN A 116 -14.50 -24.01 16.02
CA ASN A 116 -14.96 -25.22 16.70
C ASN A 116 -13.85 -26.28 16.89
N TYR A 117 -12.57 -25.91 16.72
CA TYR A 117 -11.44 -26.82 16.82
C TYR A 117 -10.48 -26.36 17.90
N HIS A 118 -10.03 -27.29 18.75
CA HIS A 118 -9.12 -27.02 19.85
C HIS A 118 -7.92 -27.97 19.76
N GLY A 119 -6.75 -27.51 20.18
CA GLY A 119 -5.55 -28.32 20.04
C GLY A 119 -4.25 -27.57 20.27
N TYR A 120 -3.14 -28.29 20.17
CA TYR A 120 -1.79 -27.75 20.35
C TYR A 120 -1.17 -27.35 19.01
N VAL A 121 -0.61 -26.14 18.94
CA VAL A 121 0.09 -25.64 17.75
C VAL A 121 1.38 -26.43 17.54
N SER A 122 1.55 -26.99 16.34
CA SER A 122 2.74 -27.76 15.97
C SER A 122 3.78 -26.94 15.24
N GLU A 123 3.36 -26.09 14.29
CA GLU A 123 4.26 -25.21 13.56
C GLU A 123 3.54 -24.00 12.99
N ILE A 124 4.28 -22.89 12.86
CA ILE A 124 3.78 -21.63 12.27
C ILE A 124 4.67 -21.24 11.09
N LYS A 125 4.10 -21.14 9.89
CA LYS A 125 4.81 -20.75 8.65
C LYS A 125 4.10 -19.62 7.90
N VAL A 126 4.79 -19.01 6.94
CA VAL A 126 4.41 -17.76 6.26
C VAL A 126 3.00 -17.77 5.65
N PHE A 127 2.48 -18.93 5.25
CA PHE A 127 1.15 -19.05 4.62
C PHE A 127 0.22 -20.03 5.32
N TYR A 128 0.61 -20.60 6.46
CA TYR A 128 -0.22 -21.52 7.20
C TYR A 128 0.35 -21.80 8.59
N PHE A 129 -0.50 -22.27 9.49
CA PHE A 129 -0.07 -22.94 10.73
C PHE A 129 -0.76 -24.30 10.83
N ARG A 130 -0.17 -25.19 11.62
CA ARG A 130 -0.75 -26.51 11.90
C ARG A 130 -0.96 -26.72 13.39
N MET A 131 -2.02 -27.44 13.73
CA MET A 131 -2.34 -27.83 15.11
C MET A 131 -2.79 -29.30 15.18
N TYR A 132 -2.54 -29.94 16.31
CA TYR A 132 -3.04 -31.28 16.64
C TYR A 132 -4.36 -31.18 17.37
N GLU A 133 -5.42 -31.76 16.81
CA GLU A 133 -6.77 -31.73 17.38
C GLU A 133 -6.89 -32.60 18.66
N THR A 134 -7.54 -32.06 19.70
CA THR A 134 -7.85 -32.78 20.96
C THR A 134 -9.32 -33.18 21.03
N ILE A 135 -9.63 -34.30 21.69
CA ILE A 135 -10.99 -34.89 21.75
C ILE A 135 -11.93 -34.02 22.60
N GLU A 136 -11.46 -33.60 23.77
CA GLU A 136 -12.18 -32.71 24.68
C GLU A 136 -11.37 -31.43 24.93
N HIS A 137 -12.08 -30.37 25.32
CA HIS A 137 -11.45 -29.09 25.66
C HIS A 137 -10.56 -29.26 26.90
N GLY A 138 -9.27 -28.97 26.77
CA GLY A 138 -8.29 -29.14 27.84
C GLY A 138 -7.74 -30.56 28.01
N ASP A 139 -8.11 -31.52 27.17
CA ASP A 139 -7.50 -32.85 27.18
C ASP A 139 -6.08 -32.80 26.57
N LYS A 140 -5.14 -33.52 27.20
CA LYS A 140 -3.76 -33.68 26.72
C LYS A 140 -3.63 -34.75 25.63
N ARG A 141 -4.67 -35.55 25.40
CA ARG A 141 -4.66 -36.61 24.40
C ARG A 141 -5.00 -36.06 23.01
N THR A 142 -4.02 -36.11 22.11
CA THR A 142 -4.21 -35.74 20.71
C THR A 142 -4.87 -36.89 19.94
N THR A 143 -5.78 -36.55 19.01
CA THR A 143 -6.46 -37.51 18.13
C THR A 143 -5.56 -38.08 17.02
N GLY A 144 -4.34 -37.54 16.87
CA GLY A 144 -3.45 -37.81 15.75
C GLY A 144 -3.83 -37.07 14.46
N LYS A 145 -4.95 -36.32 14.44
CA LYS A 145 -5.41 -35.56 13.27
C LYS A 145 -4.70 -34.20 13.21
N LEU A 146 -4.04 -33.95 12.08
CA LEU A 146 -3.34 -32.70 11.78
C LEU A 146 -4.27 -31.74 11.05
N LEU A 147 -4.56 -30.60 11.67
CA LEU A 147 -5.34 -29.53 11.06
C LEU A 147 -4.39 -28.49 10.48
N ASN A 148 -4.68 -28.02 9.26
CA ASN A 148 -3.96 -26.95 8.60
C ASN A 148 -4.93 -25.80 8.30
N SER A 149 -4.50 -24.57 8.64
CA SER A 149 -5.25 -23.34 8.43
C SER A 149 -5.76 -23.14 6.99
N ASN A 150 -5.09 -23.71 5.98
CA ASN A 150 -5.50 -23.58 4.57
C ASN A 150 -6.79 -24.32 4.21
N TYR A 151 -7.17 -25.36 4.97
CA TYR A 151 -8.36 -26.16 4.66
C TYR A 151 -9.66 -25.60 5.24
N LYS A 152 -9.61 -24.50 5.98
CA LYS A 152 -10.78 -23.94 6.69
C LYS A 152 -11.65 -23.00 5.85
N TYR A 153 -11.27 -22.74 4.59
CA TYR A 153 -11.95 -21.78 3.71
C TYR A 153 -12.60 -22.42 2.46
N TYR A 154 -12.57 -23.76 2.34
CA TYR A 154 -13.30 -24.51 1.31
C TYR A 154 -14.48 -25.26 1.92
#